data_AF-A0A170PFB1-F1
#
_entry.id   AF-A0A170PFB1-F1
#
_cell.length_a   1.000
_cell.length_b   1.000
_cell.length_c   1.000
_cell.angle_alpha   90.00
_cell.angle_beta   90.00
_cell.angle_gamma   90.00
#
_symmetry.space_group_name_H-M   'P 1'
#
loop_
_entity.id
_entity.type
_entity.pdbx_description
1 polymer ?
#
loop_
_entity_poly.entity_id
_entity_poly.type
_entity_poly.pdbx_seq_one_letter_code
_entity_poly.pdbx_strand_id
1 'polypeptide(L)' 'MTAPENAQELEKVQITYTLLYDDNLIVIENVPARVDLETGEQFFSPETVEQLQSIVWGGRRPKRTIRTPVYEFAG' A
#
# COMPACT_ATOMS: atom_id res chain seq x y z
N MET A 1 -30.09 -9.18 21.54
CA MET A 1 -29.42 -8.22 20.62
C MET A 1 -28.25 -8.96 20.02
N THR A 2 -28.46 -9.56 18.86
CA THR A 2 -27.41 -10.23 18.09
C THR A 2 -26.50 -9.17 17.48
N ALA A 3 -25.19 -9.39 17.54
CA ALA A 3 -24.21 -8.53 16.85
C ALA A 3 -24.56 -8.46 15.35
N PRO A 4 -24.30 -7.33 14.67
CA PRO A 4 -24.59 -7.23 13.23
C PRO A 4 -23.80 -8.30 12.45
N GLU A 5 -24.46 -8.85 11.44
CA GLU A 5 -24.11 -10.08 10.70
C GLU A 5 -22.86 -9.98 9.80
N ASN A 6 -22.15 -8.84 9.81
CA ASN A 6 -20.96 -8.61 8.98
C ASN A 6 -19.82 -8.00 9.83
N ALA A 7 -19.23 -8.80 10.72
CA ALA A 7 -17.95 -8.43 11.34
C ALA A 7 -16.84 -8.76 10.34
N GLN A 8 -16.45 -7.79 9.51
CA GLN A 8 -15.30 -7.93 8.61
C GLN A 8 -14.05 -8.30 9.42
N GLU A 9 -13.48 -9.46 9.10
CA GLU A 9 -12.26 -9.94 9.75
C GLU A 9 -11.07 -9.17 9.16
N LEU A 10 -10.58 -8.20 9.94
CA LEU A 10 -9.44 -7.37 9.59
C LEU A 10 -8.18 -7.91 10.27
N GLU A 11 -7.19 -8.34 9.48
CA GLU A 11 -5.89 -8.77 9.97
C GLU A 11 -4.87 -7.63 9.95
N LYS A 12 -4.09 -7.47 11.02
CA LYS A 12 -2.97 -6.52 11.07
C LYS A 12 -1.74 -7.15 10.44
N VAL A 13 -1.27 -6.60 9.34
CA VAL A 13 -0.14 -7.14 8.56
C VAL A 13 0.81 -6.03 8.10
N GLN A 14 2.00 -6.43 7.66
CA GLN A 14 2.98 -5.58 6.98
C GLN A 14 2.93 -5.88 5.49
N ILE A 15 2.60 -4.89 4.67
CA ILE A 15 2.42 -5.07 3.23
C ILE A 15 3.49 -4.34 2.42
N THR A 16 3.51 -4.64 1.13
CA THR A 16 4.20 -3.82 0.12
C THR A 16 3.18 -2.92 -0.56
N TYR A 17 3.31 -1.60 -0.36
CA TYR A 17 2.50 -0.60 -1.05
C TYR A 17 3.18 -0.21 -2.36
N THR A 18 2.47 -0.31 -3.48
CA THR A 18 3.00 0.00 -4.81
C THR A 18 2.10 1.02 -5.47
N LEU A 19 2.68 2.10 -5.99
CA LEU A 19 1.96 3.10 -6.78
C LEU A 19 2.78 3.55 -7.98
N LEU A 20 2.08 4.00 -9.02
CA LEU A 20 2.66 4.79 -10.10
C LEU A 20 2.36 6.26 -9.83
N TYR A 21 3.41 7.08 -9.81
CA TYR A 21 3.30 8.52 -9.58
C TYR A 21 4.35 9.25 -10.43
N ASP A 22 3.92 10.22 -11.26
CA ASP A 22 4.78 10.94 -12.21
C ASP A 22 5.70 9.99 -13.02
N ASP A 23 5.14 8.95 -13.62
CA ASP A 23 5.83 7.88 -14.38
C ASP A 23 6.89 7.09 -13.59
N ASN A 24 6.94 7.25 -12.27
CA ASN A 24 7.81 6.48 -11.39
C ASN A 24 7.04 5.38 -10.68
N LEU A 25 7.54 4.15 -10.77
CA LEU A 25 7.09 3.05 -9.91
C LEU A 25 7.70 3.21 -8.52
N ILE A 26 6.85 3.51 -7.54
CA ILE A 26 7.24 3.64 -6.13
C ILE A 26 6.81 2.38 -5.40
N VAL A 27 7.77 1.73 -4.74
CA VAL A 27 7.56 0.53 -3.92
C VAL A 27 7.96 0.83 -2.49
N ILE A 28 7.01 0.74 -1.56
CA ILE A 28 7.20 0.99 -0.13
C ILE A 28 6.94 -0.31 0.62
N GLU A 29 8.00 -0.86 1.20
CA GLU A 29 7.97 -2.15 1.92
C GLU A 29 7.65 -1.96 3.40
N ASN A 30 7.02 -2.96 4.02
CA ASN A 30 6.69 -2.99 5.45
C ASN A 30 5.79 -1.82 5.87
N VAL A 31 4.72 -1.60 5.12
CA VAL A 31 3.69 -0.63 5.47
C VAL A 31 2.69 -1.32 6.41
N PRO A 32 2.45 -0.79 7.61
CA PRO A 32 1.45 -1.35 8.51
C PRO A 32 0.05 -1.09 7.95
N ALA A 33 -0.73 -2.16 7.78
CA ALA A 33 -2.10 -2.11 7.28
C ALA A 33 -3.01 -3.03 8.09
N ARG A 34 -4.31 -2.76 8.02
CA ARG A 34 -5.35 -3.77 8.29
C ARG A 34 -5.90 -4.24 6.96
N VAL A 35 -5.96 -5.54 6.75
CA VAL A 35 -6.45 -6.13 5.51
C VAL A 35 -7.72 -6.92 5.79
N ASP A 36 -8.76 -6.63 5.03
CA ASP A 36 -9.95 -7.47 4.98
C ASP A 36 -9.62 -8.77 4.23
N LEU A 37 -9.78 -9.90 4.90
CA LEU A 37 -9.35 -11.20 4.38
C LEU A 37 -10.23 -11.73 3.24
N GLU A 38 -11.44 -11.22 3.09
CA GLU A 38 -12.38 -11.64 2.04
C GLU A 38 -12.13 -10.85 0.75
N THR A 39 -11.95 -9.54 0.87
CA THR A 39 -11.87 -8.60 -0.27
C THR A 39 -10.44 -8.20 -0.63
N GLY A 40 -9.51 -8.32 0.32
CA GLY A 40 -8.16 -7.78 0.21
C GLY A 40 -8.08 -6.26 0.39
N GLU A 41 -9.16 -5.59 0.79
CA GLU A 41 -9.17 -4.15 1.02
C GLU A 41 -8.18 -3.77 2.13
N GLN A 42 -7.39 -2.72 1.89
CA GLN A 42 -6.31 -2.29 2.76
C GLN A 42 -6.67 -0.98 3.45
N PHE A 43 -6.67 -1.00 4.78
CA PHE A 43 -6.96 0.16 5.61
C PHE A 43 -5.70 0.64 6.32
N PHE A 44 -5.43 1.94 6.20
CA PHE A 44 -4.26 2.60 6.79
C PHE A 44 -4.68 3.56 7.90
N SER A 45 -3.84 3.73 8.92
CA SER A 45 -4.04 4.80 9.90
C SER A 45 -3.67 6.15 9.27
N PRO A 46 -4.17 7.28 9.82
CA PRO A 46 -3.76 8.61 9.37
C PRO A 46 -2.24 8.81 9.39
N GLU A 47 -1.57 8.35 10.46
CA GLU A 47 -0.11 8.41 10.58
C GLU A 47 0.60 7.64 9.45
N THR A 48 0.12 6.44 9.09
CA THR A 48 0.67 5.67 7.97
C THR A 48 0.50 6.45 6.66
N VAL A 49 -0.65 7.06 6.43
CA VAL A 49 -0.91 7.85 5.21
C VAL A 49 0.02 9.06 5.12
N GLU A 50 0.24 9.78 6.22
CA GLU A 50 1.20 10.90 6.26
C GLU A 50 2.62 10.46 5.91
N GLN A 51 3.06 9.31 6.44
CA GLN A 51 4.37 8.75 6.12
C GLN A 51 4.48 8.30 4.66
N LEU A 52 3.44 7.69 4.10
CA LEU A 52 3.39 7.30 2.69
C LEU A 52 3.52 8.54 1.79
N GLN A 53 2.74 9.59 2.04
CA GLN A 53 2.80 10.85 1.28
C GLN A 53 4.18 11.51 1.36
N SER A 54 4.77 11.55 2.56
CA SER A 54 6.14 12.08 2.74
C SER A 54 7.17 11.31 1.91
N ILE A 55 7.05 9.99 1.81
CA ILE A 55 7.93 9.17 0.97
C ILE A 55 7.71 9.47 -0.52
N VAL A 56 6.45 9.52 -0.96
CA VAL A 56 6.09 9.78 -2.37
C VAL A 56 6.57 11.14 -2.84
N TRP A 57 6.46 12.19 -2.02
CA TRP A 57 6.92 13.54 -2.36
C TRP A 57 8.43 13.76 -2.18
N GLY A 58 9.21 12.69 -2.04
CA GLY A 58 10.68 12.78 -2.02
C GLY A 58 11.29 13.15 -0.67
N GLY A 59 10.53 13.03 0.43
CA GLY A 59 11.01 13.32 1.78
C GLY A 59 12.07 12.33 2.30
N ARG A 60 12.33 11.22 1.60
CA ARG A 60 13.28 10.17 2.03
C ARG A 60 14.06 9.57 0.86
N ARG A 61 15.34 9.24 1.10
CA ARG A 61 16.15 8.45 0.16
C ARG A 61 15.73 6.97 0.21
N PRO A 62 15.58 6.29 -0.95
CA PRO A 62 15.21 4.88 -0.97
C PRO A 62 16.33 4.00 -0.40
N LYS A 63 15.95 2.89 0.25
CA LYS A 63 16.91 1.87 0.71
C LYS A 63 17.58 1.12 -0.44
N ARG A 64 16.84 0.92 -1.53
CA ARG A 64 17.28 0.28 -2.78
C ARG A 64 16.42 0.78 -3.93
N THR A 65 16.94 0.72 -5.15
CA THR A 65 16.21 1.05 -6.38
C THR A 65 16.03 -0.21 -7.22
N ILE A 66 14.85 -0.36 -7.83
CA ILE A 66 14.57 -1.42 -8.80
C ILE A 66 14.53 -0.77 -10.18
N ARG A 67 15.21 -1.39 -11.16
CA ARG A 67 15.05 -1.05 -12.58
C ARG A 67 14.15 -2.11 -13.20
N THR A 68 12.98 -1.72 -13.67
CA THR A 68 12.01 -2.64 -14.26
C THR A 68 11.65 -2.19 -15.67
N PRO A 69 11.61 -3.09 -16.66
CA PRO A 69 11.04 -2.78 -17.95
C PRO A 69 9.52 -2.60 -17.82
N VAL A 70 8.96 -1.69 -18.62
CA VAL A 70 7.52 -1.52 -18.79
C VAL A 70 7.17 -1.96 -20.20
N TYR A 71 6.17 -2.84 -20.31
CA TYR A 71 5.72 -3.39 -21.59
C TYR A 71 4.32 -2.89 -21.90
N GLU A 72 4.09 -2.54 -23.16
CA GLU A 72 2.75 -2.32 -23.70
C GLU A 72 2.12 -3.68 -24.06
N PHE A 73 0.88 -3.91 -23.62
CA PHE A 73 0.22 -5.21 -23.81
C PHE A 73 -0.21 -5.46 -25.28
N ALA A 74 -0.46 -4.41 -26.06
CA ALA A 74 -0.99 -4.51 -27.42
C ALA A 74 -0.57 -3.34 -28.33
N GLY A 75 0.71 -2.97 -28.30
CA GLY A 75 1.30 -2.00 -29.23
C GLY A 75 1.57 -2.58 -30.62
#